data_AF-A0A293MIM0-F1
#
_entry.id   AF-A0A293MIM0-F1
#
_cell.length_a   1.000
_cell.length_b   1.000
_cell.length_c   1.000
_cell.angle_alpha   90.00
_cell.angle_beta   90.00
_cell.angle_gamma   90.00
#
_symmetry.space_group_name_H-M   'P 1'
#
loop_
_entity.id
_entity.type
_entity.pdbx_description
1 polymer ?
#
loop_
_entity_poly.entity_id
_entity_poly.type
_entity_poly.pdbx_seq_one_letter_code
_entity_poly.pdbx_strand_id
1 'polypeptide(L)'
;MIPLSLYVSIVIIKLGQVYHIHEDIELFDEHSNRRLECRALNIPEELGQVEYIFSDKTGTLTENNMVFRRCTIGGTDYNHRHPSISEAEMNDVRVDRWSYCLATCNTVIVAKYPHKDHMNASGLYLNNGISSPDRRHSARNHLLPPGAAASPSPSASRCSTPTRPNRLALNFFGGRATPPQRTPTPTSGAELQPIYEAESPDEIALVDAASRYGCRLLRRTPDSVVLTLPGEGLIEFRVLHVLPFDSVRKRMSVVLQHPLTKQKVLYCKGADSAIIPLLASPRDKEMQQVIHRTQQCLNRYSKKGLRVLCMAKKLLSDEGYEEWLQQHKACEISVADADEKRQE
;
A
#
# COMPACT_ATOMS: atom_id res chain seq x y z
N MET A 1 6.23 -61.17 11.26
CA MET A 1 6.45 -60.01 12.16
C MET A 1 6.73 -58.78 11.32
N ILE A 2 6.45 -57.58 11.81
CA ILE A 2 6.89 -56.33 11.17
C ILE A 2 8.34 -56.04 11.63
N PRO A 3 9.31 -55.81 10.73
CA PRO A 3 10.69 -55.55 11.13
C PRO A 3 10.85 -54.12 11.66
N LEU A 4 11.50 -53.97 12.82
CA LEU A 4 11.74 -52.67 13.48
C LEU A 4 12.53 -51.69 12.60
N SER A 5 13.39 -52.19 11.71
CA SER A 5 14.17 -51.39 10.76
C SER A 5 13.30 -50.64 9.74
N LEU A 6 12.08 -51.11 9.45
CA LEU A 6 11.19 -50.47 8.47
C LEU A 6 10.89 -49.01 8.82
N TYR A 7 10.58 -48.74 10.09
CA TYR A 7 10.30 -47.38 10.57
C TYR A 7 11.51 -46.47 10.43
N VAL A 8 12.71 -46.97 10.76
CA VAL A 8 13.96 -46.21 10.65
C VAL A 8 14.29 -45.89 9.19
N SER A 9 14.17 -46.87 8.29
CA SER A 9 14.38 -46.67 6.86
C SER A 9 13.41 -45.67 6.25
N ILE A 10 12.12 -45.70 6.61
CA ILE A 10 11.12 -44.73 6.13
C ILE A 10 11.47 -43.31 6.60
N VAL A 11 11.87 -43.12 7.86
CA VAL A 11 12.27 -41.80 8.36
C VAL A 11 13.50 -41.27 7.62
N ILE A 12 14.51 -42.10 7.34
CA ILE A 12 15.69 -41.70 6.57
C ILE A 12 15.31 -41.31 5.14
N ILE A 13 14.42 -42.05 4.49
CA ILE A 13 13.93 -41.72 3.13
C ILE A 13 13.20 -40.36 3.13
N LYS A 14 12.30 -40.12 4.09
CA LYS A 14 11.57 -38.84 4.21
C LYS A 14 12.50 -37.65 4.46
N LEU A 15 13.51 -37.81 5.31
CA LEU A 15 14.54 -36.78 5.54
C LEU A 15 15.34 -36.49 4.26
N GLY A 16 15.68 -37.52 3.46
CA GLY A 16 16.33 -37.36 2.17
C GLY A 16 15.44 -36.63 1.14
N GLN A 17 14.15 -36.97 1.06
CA GLN A 17 13.18 -36.28 0.22
C GLN A 17 13.07 -34.79 0.58
N VAL A 18 12.93 -34.46 1.86
CA VAL A 18 12.84 -33.06 2.32
C VAL A 18 14.14 -32.29 2.09
N TYR A 19 15.31 -32.91 2.26
CA TYR A 19 16.59 -32.30 1.94
C TYR A 19 16.68 -31.88 0.45
N HIS A 20 16.26 -32.76 -0.47
CA HIS A 20 16.21 -32.41 -1.89
C HIS A 20 15.24 -31.28 -2.20
N ILE A 21 14.11 -31.18 -1.49
CA ILE A 21 13.12 -30.11 -1.66
C ILE A 21 13.63 -28.75 -1.09
N HIS A 22 14.47 -28.74 -0.05
CA HIS A 22 15.08 -27.53 0.50
C HIS A 22 16.20 -26.95 -0.39
N GLU A 23 17.00 -27.81 -1.03
CA GLU A 23 18.13 -27.39 -1.88
C GLU A 23 17.71 -27.03 -3.31
N ASP A 24 16.46 -27.30 -3.71
CA ASP A 24 15.94 -26.98 -5.03
C ASP A 24 16.08 -25.47 -5.35
N ILE A 25 16.51 -25.20 -6.59
CA ILE A 25 16.79 -23.86 -7.12
C ILE A 25 15.56 -23.33 -7.88
N GLU A 26 14.71 -24.20 -8.42
CA GLU A 26 13.46 -23.77 -9.07
C GLU A 26 12.40 -23.31 -8.04
N LEU A 27 12.57 -23.70 -6.77
CA LEU A 27 11.73 -23.31 -5.63
C LEU A 27 12.33 -22.15 -4.80
N PHE A 28 13.26 -21.38 -5.36
CA PHE A 28 13.84 -20.17 -4.76
C PHE A 28 13.16 -18.90 -5.27
N ASP A 29 12.69 -18.05 -4.35
CA ASP A 29 12.16 -16.72 -4.66
C ASP A 29 13.27 -15.66 -4.58
N GLU A 30 13.63 -15.11 -5.74
CA GLU A 30 14.58 -14.00 -5.87
C GLU A 30 14.05 -12.70 -5.24
N HIS A 31 12.74 -12.44 -5.25
CA HIS A 31 12.17 -11.17 -4.80
C HIS A 31 12.21 -10.99 -3.28
N SER A 32 11.90 -12.03 -2.50
CA SER A 32 12.10 -12.02 -1.05
C SER A 32 13.45 -12.58 -0.59
N ASN A 33 14.25 -13.11 -1.54
CA ASN A 33 15.52 -13.80 -1.30
C ASN A 33 15.36 -14.97 -0.31
N ARG A 34 14.46 -15.92 -0.64
CA ARG A 34 14.09 -17.05 0.23
C ARG A 34 14.03 -18.37 -0.53
N ARG A 35 14.53 -19.42 0.12
CA ARG A 35 14.31 -20.82 -0.27
C ARG A 35 13.00 -21.33 0.34
N LEU A 36 12.43 -22.37 -0.28
CA LEU A 36 11.29 -23.08 0.27
C LEU A 36 11.66 -23.84 1.56
N GLU A 37 10.81 -23.74 2.58
CA GLU A 37 11.05 -24.31 3.92
C GLU A 37 9.98 -25.36 4.25
N CYS A 38 10.29 -26.65 4.06
CA CYS A 38 9.43 -27.72 4.58
C CYS A 38 9.51 -27.77 6.11
N ARG A 39 8.44 -27.34 6.80
CA ARG A 39 8.34 -27.35 8.26
C ARG A 39 7.85 -28.69 8.86
N ALA A 40 7.17 -29.50 8.06
CA ALA A 40 6.75 -30.86 8.42
C ALA A 40 7.62 -31.87 7.67
N LEU A 41 8.38 -32.69 8.40
CA LEU A 41 9.33 -33.65 7.82
C LEU A 41 8.71 -35.04 7.56
N ASN A 42 7.45 -35.22 7.93
CA ASN A 42 6.79 -36.53 8.02
C ASN A 42 5.70 -36.77 6.96
N ILE A 43 5.43 -35.80 6.08
CA ILE A 43 4.38 -35.86 5.04
C ILE A 43 4.83 -35.61 3.58
N PRO A 44 6.12 -35.77 3.17
CA PRO A 44 6.52 -35.44 1.81
C PRO A 44 5.82 -36.30 0.74
N GLU A 45 5.34 -37.50 1.08
CA GLU A 45 4.58 -38.35 0.15
C GLU A 45 3.12 -37.91 -0.04
N GLU A 46 2.53 -37.19 0.91
CA GLU A 46 1.12 -36.74 0.84
C GLU A 46 0.93 -35.68 -0.25
N LEU A 47 2.00 -34.92 -0.56
CA LEU A 47 2.04 -33.98 -1.69
C LEU A 47 1.76 -34.66 -3.04
N GLY A 48 2.12 -35.94 -3.19
CA GLY A 48 1.82 -36.74 -4.38
C GLY A 48 0.39 -37.29 -4.44
N GLN A 49 -0.44 -37.01 -3.44
CA GLN A 49 -1.82 -37.52 -3.29
C GLN A 49 -2.86 -36.39 -3.17
N VAL A 50 -2.47 -35.13 -3.42
CA VAL A 50 -3.37 -33.96 -3.30
C VAL A 50 -4.36 -33.90 -4.46
N GLU A 51 -5.62 -34.25 -4.19
CA GLU A 51 -6.74 -34.09 -5.14
C GLU A 51 -7.33 -32.66 -5.14
N TYR A 52 -7.30 -31.97 -3.99
CA TYR A 52 -7.96 -30.67 -3.79
C TYR A 52 -7.00 -29.63 -3.21
N ILE A 53 -6.86 -28.50 -3.90
CA ILE A 53 -6.10 -27.34 -3.42
C ILE A 53 -7.09 -26.24 -2.99
N PHE A 54 -7.08 -25.92 -1.71
CA PHE A 54 -7.74 -24.74 -1.16
C PHE A 54 -6.74 -23.58 -1.15
N SER A 55 -7.11 -22.43 -1.72
CA SER A 55 -6.19 -21.28 -1.86
C SER A 55 -6.88 -19.98 -1.48
N ASP A 56 -6.23 -19.21 -0.61
CA ASP A 56 -6.69 -17.87 -0.26
C ASP A 56 -6.52 -16.89 -1.42
N LYS A 57 -7.52 -16.01 -1.61
CA LYS A 57 -7.49 -15.02 -2.69
C LYS A 57 -6.40 -13.96 -2.47
N THR A 58 -6.41 -13.33 -1.29
CA THR A 58 -5.52 -12.21 -0.98
C THR A 58 -4.20 -12.73 -0.44
N GLY A 59 -3.06 -12.32 -1.00
CA GLY A 59 -1.73 -12.75 -0.55
C GLY A 59 -1.21 -14.05 -1.19
N THR A 60 -2.08 -14.86 -1.80
CA THR A 60 -1.68 -16.06 -2.57
C THR A 60 -2.07 -15.93 -4.05
N LEU A 61 -3.35 -15.78 -4.38
CA LEU A 61 -3.79 -15.60 -5.79
C LEU A 61 -3.63 -14.16 -6.31
N THR A 62 -3.60 -13.16 -5.42
CA THR A 62 -3.39 -11.76 -5.79
C THR A 62 -2.47 -11.04 -4.80
N GLU A 63 -1.42 -10.39 -5.32
CA GLU A 63 -0.67 -9.34 -4.63
C GLU A 63 -1.62 -8.23 -4.14
N ASN A 64 -1.26 -7.55 -3.03
CA ASN A 64 -1.98 -6.37 -2.56
C ASN A 64 -1.57 -5.09 -3.30
N ASN A 65 -1.44 -5.18 -4.64
CA ASN A 65 -0.90 -4.15 -5.51
C ASN A 65 -1.97 -3.72 -6.53
N MET A 66 -2.69 -2.64 -6.21
CA MET A 66 -3.75 -2.12 -7.09
C MET A 66 -3.15 -1.17 -8.14
N VAL A 67 -3.37 -1.49 -9.42
CA VAL A 67 -2.87 -0.71 -10.55
C VAL A 67 -4.04 -0.24 -11.39
N PHE A 68 -4.13 1.05 -11.65
CA PHE A 68 -5.13 1.62 -12.55
C PHE A 68 -4.86 1.18 -14.02
N ARG A 69 -5.91 0.74 -14.74
CA ARG A 69 -5.77 0.12 -16.09
C ARG A 69 -6.59 0.76 -17.19
N ARG A 70 -7.80 1.27 -16.92
CA ARG A 70 -8.71 1.86 -17.92
C ARG A 70 -9.68 2.82 -17.25
N CYS A 71 -10.10 3.86 -17.98
CA CYS A 71 -11.26 4.67 -17.66
C CYS A 71 -12.19 4.76 -18.87
N THR A 72 -13.42 5.20 -18.62
CA THR A 72 -14.25 5.79 -19.68
C THR A 72 -14.67 7.20 -19.28
N ILE A 73 -14.54 8.13 -20.20
CA ILE A 73 -14.77 9.56 -19.99
C ILE A 73 -15.57 10.08 -21.19
N GLY A 74 -16.72 10.71 -20.95
CA GLY A 74 -17.62 11.14 -22.02
C GLY A 74 -18.14 10.01 -22.92
N GLY A 75 -18.13 8.75 -22.44
CA GLY A 75 -18.50 7.57 -23.23
C GLY A 75 -17.42 7.05 -24.19
N THR A 76 -16.22 7.64 -24.18
CA THR A 76 -15.00 7.11 -24.84
C THR A 76 -14.24 6.19 -23.88
N ASP A 77 -13.61 5.11 -24.38
CA ASP A 77 -12.82 4.14 -23.59
C ASP A 77 -11.33 4.45 -23.73
N TYR A 78 -10.65 4.74 -22.62
CA TYR A 78 -9.23 5.05 -22.55
C TYR A 78 -8.46 3.93 -21.88
N ASN A 79 -7.35 3.51 -22.49
CA ASN A 79 -6.59 2.33 -22.07
C ASN A 79 -5.26 2.74 -21.44
N HIS A 80 -5.22 2.85 -20.11
CA HIS A 80 -4.04 3.25 -19.34
C HIS A 80 -2.98 2.12 -19.35
N ARG A 81 -2.24 2.03 -20.46
CA ARG A 81 -1.14 1.07 -20.64
C ARG A 81 0.19 1.80 -20.41
N HIS A 82 0.92 1.30 -19.41
CA HIS A 82 2.24 1.76 -18.97
C HIS A 82 3.25 1.96 -20.12
N PRO A 83 4.07 3.03 -20.16
CA PRO A 83 3.95 4.32 -19.46
C PRO A 83 3.54 5.48 -20.40
N SER A 84 3.43 5.23 -21.70
CA SER A 84 3.21 6.24 -22.74
C SER A 84 1.72 6.48 -22.98
N ILE A 85 1.11 7.36 -22.18
CA ILE A 85 -0.12 8.06 -22.57
C ILE A 85 0.24 8.94 -23.78
N SER A 86 -0.57 8.94 -24.84
CA SER A 86 -0.26 9.81 -25.99
C SER A 86 -0.53 11.27 -25.66
N GLU A 87 0.25 12.20 -26.22
CA GLU A 87 0.06 13.64 -26.01
C GLU A 87 -1.36 14.09 -26.43
N ALA A 88 -1.97 13.42 -27.41
CA ALA A 88 -3.35 13.66 -27.84
C ALA A 88 -4.40 13.20 -26.81
N GLU A 89 -4.14 12.15 -26.03
CA GLU A 89 -5.00 11.74 -24.91
C GLU A 89 -4.78 12.62 -23.67
N MET A 90 -3.54 13.08 -23.44
CA MET A 90 -3.21 13.93 -22.30
C MET A 90 -3.75 15.36 -22.44
N ASN A 91 -3.83 15.90 -23.66
CA ASN A 91 -4.39 17.23 -23.94
C ASN A 91 -5.92 17.26 -24.13
N ASP A 92 -6.65 16.18 -23.81
CA ASP A 92 -8.11 16.20 -23.81
C ASP A 92 -8.65 16.86 -22.54
N VAL A 93 -9.29 18.03 -22.68
CA VAL A 93 -9.92 18.81 -21.61
C VAL A 93 -10.92 17.99 -20.76
N ARG A 94 -11.43 16.85 -21.27
CA ARG A 94 -12.25 15.90 -20.52
C ARG A 94 -11.42 15.07 -19.53
N VAL A 95 -10.19 14.71 -19.88
CA VAL A 95 -9.23 14.00 -19.04
C VAL A 95 -8.73 14.89 -17.91
N ASP A 96 -8.36 16.14 -18.19
CA ASP A 96 -8.01 17.15 -17.16
C ASP A 96 -9.10 17.24 -16.09
N ARG A 97 -10.33 17.55 -16.52
CA ARG A 97 -11.49 17.77 -15.63
C ARG A 97 -11.98 16.50 -14.93
N TRP A 98 -11.42 15.34 -15.26
CA TRP A 98 -11.68 14.05 -14.63
C TRP A 98 -10.55 13.63 -13.69
N SER A 99 -9.28 13.94 -14.01
CA SER A 99 -8.13 13.72 -13.12
C SER A 99 -8.27 14.50 -11.81
N TYR A 100 -8.94 15.64 -11.83
CA TYR A 100 -9.29 16.41 -10.62
C TYR A 100 -10.17 15.57 -9.65
N CYS A 101 -11.07 14.72 -10.18
CA CYS A 101 -11.90 13.82 -9.37
C CYS A 101 -11.07 12.67 -8.77
N LEU A 102 -10.16 12.09 -9.56
CA LEU A 102 -9.20 11.07 -9.08
C LEU A 102 -8.37 11.60 -7.89
N ALA A 103 -7.76 12.77 -8.06
CA ALA A 103 -6.83 13.37 -7.11
C ALA A 103 -7.49 13.89 -5.82
N THR A 104 -8.80 14.18 -5.84
CA THR A 104 -9.49 14.81 -4.69
C THR A 104 -10.55 13.96 -4.01
N CYS A 105 -11.24 13.07 -4.72
CA CYS A 105 -12.32 12.24 -4.17
C CYS A 105 -11.74 10.97 -3.52
N ASN A 106 -10.95 11.17 -2.46
CA ASN A 106 -10.19 10.16 -1.72
C ASN A 106 -9.90 10.70 -0.30
N THR A 107 -9.28 9.91 0.56
CA THR A 107 -8.67 10.33 1.84
C THR A 107 -7.14 10.27 1.81
N VAL A 108 -6.53 9.98 0.66
CA VAL A 108 -5.07 9.85 0.45
C VAL A 108 -4.30 11.05 0.98
N ILE A 109 -3.26 10.78 1.78
CA ILE A 109 -2.29 11.77 2.26
C ILE A 109 -0.94 11.58 1.56
N VAL A 110 -0.10 12.62 1.61
CA VAL A 110 1.28 12.58 1.12
C VAL A 110 2.22 12.42 2.31
N ALA A 111 2.92 11.28 2.36
CA ALA A 111 3.87 10.96 3.41
C ALA A 111 5.12 11.85 3.30
N LYS A 112 5.60 12.38 4.43
CA LYS A 112 6.82 13.21 4.47
C LYS A 112 8.11 12.39 4.40
N TYR A 113 8.03 11.10 4.74
CA TYR A 113 9.12 10.15 4.76
C TYR A 113 8.58 8.78 4.34
N PRO A 114 9.38 7.89 3.72
CA PRO A 114 8.97 6.52 3.47
C PRO A 114 8.79 5.77 4.79
N HIS A 115 7.53 5.51 5.17
CA HIS A 115 7.23 4.59 6.26
C HIS A 115 7.68 3.17 5.84
N LYS A 116 8.54 2.56 6.67
CA LYS A 116 8.91 1.16 6.55
C LYS A 116 8.05 0.35 7.49
N ASP A 117 7.05 -0.33 6.96
CA ASP A 117 6.28 -1.31 7.74
C ASP A 117 7.17 -2.51 8.07
N HIS A 118 7.67 -2.54 9.31
CA HIS A 118 8.46 -3.65 9.85
C HIS A 118 7.61 -4.85 10.29
N MET A 119 6.46 -5.05 9.63
CA MET A 119 5.66 -6.27 9.70
C MET A 119 6.09 -7.25 8.62
N ASN A 120 6.30 -8.50 9.00
CA ASN A 120 6.38 -9.58 8.02
C ASN A 120 4.96 -9.99 7.56
N ALA A 121 4.86 -10.83 6.52
CA ALA A 121 3.58 -11.33 6.00
C ALA A 121 2.73 -12.15 7.00
N SER A 122 3.26 -12.41 8.21
CA SER A 122 2.56 -13.03 9.35
C SER A 122 2.13 -12.02 10.44
N GLY A 123 2.23 -10.71 10.19
CA GLY A 123 1.75 -9.66 11.10
C GLY A 123 2.58 -9.48 12.38
N LEU A 124 3.80 -10.01 12.44
CA LEU A 124 4.67 -9.94 13.62
C LEU A 124 5.73 -8.84 13.48
N TYR A 125 5.93 -8.08 14.55
CA TYR A 125 6.94 -7.03 14.64
C TYR A 125 8.35 -7.60 14.83
N LEU A 126 9.29 -7.18 13.99
CA LEU A 126 10.73 -7.35 14.24
C LEU A 126 11.23 -6.29 15.22
N ASN A 127 11.12 -6.55 16.53
CA ASN A 127 11.63 -5.65 17.57
C ASN A 127 13.16 -5.69 17.66
N ASN A 128 13.83 -4.90 16.81
CA ASN A 128 15.29 -4.79 16.76
C ASN A 128 15.80 -3.44 17.28
N GLY A 129 16.08 -3.39 18.58
CA GLY A 129 16.67 -2.28 19.33
C GLY A 129 16.70 -2.68 20.82
N ILE A 130 17.67 -2.28 21.65
CA ILE A 130 18.56 -1.10 21.62
C ILE A 130 19.99 -1.50 22.00
N SER A 131 21.00 -0.73 21.57
CA SER A 131 22.36 -0.80 22.11
C SER A 131 22.91 0.57 22.53
N SER A 132 23.55 0.62 23.71
CA SER A 132 24.33 1.74 24.29
C SER A 132 23.56 3.05 24.67
N PRO A 133 24.13 3.97 25.48
CA PRO A 133 25.40 3.92 26.23
C PRO A 133 25.31 4.26 27.76
N ASP A 134 26.43 4.05 28.46
CA ASP A 134 26.90 4.55 29.78
C ASP A 134 25.97 5.35 30.74
N ARG A 135 25.93 4.91 32.01
CA ARG A 135 26.19 5.75 33.21
C ARG A 135 26.51 4.93 34.46
N ARG A 136 27.14 5.56 35.46
CA ARG A 136 27.75 4.92 36.65
C ARG A 136 27.00 5.16 37.96
N HIS A 137 27.38 4.35 38.96
CA HIS A 137 27.32 4.55 40.42
C HIS A 137 26.18 3.97 41.27
N SER A 138 26.65 3.20 42.26
CA SER A 138 26.14 3.01 43.63
C SER A 138 25.40 1.70 43.93
N ALA A 139 25.56 1.23 45.18
CA ALA A 139 25.26 -0.12 45.63
C ALA A 139 24.43 -0.15 46.92
N ARG A 140 23.58 -1.19 47.07
CA ARG A 140 22.94 -1.77 48.28
C ARG A 140 21.58 -2.41 47.90
N ASN A 141 21.03 -3.42 48.58
CA ASN A 141 21.62 -4.52 49.39
C ASN A 141 20.51 -5.54 49.71
N HIS A 142 20.84 -6.85 49.80
CA HIS A 142 20.01 -7.94 50.40
C HIS A 142 18.67 -8.26 49.67
N LEU A 143 17.99 -9.42 49.83
CA LEU A 143 18.20 -10.62 50.65
C LEU A 143 18.20 -11.94 49.81
N LEU A 144 18.74 -13.02 50.41
CA LEU A 144 18.52 -14.46 50.14
C LEU A 144 17.59 -15.03 51.25
N PRO A 145 16.99 -16.26 51.22
CA PRO A 145 17.63 -17.57 50.93
C PRO A 145 16.64 -18.69 50.42
N PRO A 146 16.79 -20.02 50.68
CA PRO A 146 17.96 -20.94 50.59
C PRO A 146 17.73 -22.25 49.77
N GLY A 147 18.83 -22.90 49.34
CA GLY A 147 18.97 -24.38 49.30
C GLY A 147 18.67 -25.12 47.98
N ALA A 148 19.33 -26.25 47.64
CA ALA A 148 20.50 -26.90 48.26
C ALA A 148 21.19 -27.92 47.31
N ALA A 149 22.50 -28.17 47.53
CA ALA A 149 23.31 -29.32 47.05
C ALA A 149 23.53 -29.50 45.52
N ALA A 150 24.66 -30.03 45.00
CA ALA A 150 26.02 -30.21 45.56
C ALA A 150 27.07 -30.37 44.43
N SER A 151 28.36 -30.17 44.76
CA SER A 151 29.55 -30.36 43.89
C SER A 151 30.21 -31.75 44.14
N PRO A 152 31.32 -32.21 43.48
CA PRO A 152 32.54 -31.45 43.11
C PRO A 152 33.23 -31.79 41.74
N SER A 153 34.29 -31.03 41.44
CA SER A 153 35.27 -31.23 40.35
C SER A 153 36.47 -32.09 40.81
N PRO A 154 37.45 -32.47 39.95
CA PRO A 154 38.49 -31.57 39.40
C PRO A 154 38.75 -31.85 37.88
N SER A 155 39.85 -31.56 37.15
CA SER A 155 41.19 -30.93 37.34
C SER A 155 41.81 -30.60 35.95
N ALA A 156 42.92 -29.86 35.75
CA ALA A 156 43.48 -28.66 36.41
C ALA A 156 44.84 -28.25 35.75
N SER A 157 45.03 -26.98 35.36
CA SER A 157 46.33 -26.31 35.05
C SER A 157 47.05 -26.76 33.73
N ARG A 158 47.97 -26.04 33.05
CA ARG A 158 48.75 -24.76 33.20
C ARG A 158 48.82 -24.10 31.80
N CYS A 159 48.78 -22.78 31.56
CA CYS A 159 49.56 -21.63 32.06
C CYS A 159 51.01 -21.51 31.55
N SER A 160 51.26 -20.64 30.54
CA SER A 160 52.49 -19.83 30.39
C SER A 160 52.35 -18.73 29.31
N THR A 161 52.95 -17.56 29.58
CA THR A 161 53.21 -16.40 28.69
C THR A 161 54.75 -16.14 28.73
N PRO A 162 55.41 -15.02 28.28
CA PRO A 162 54.94 -13.75 27.68
C PRO A 162 55.85 -13.13 26.56
N THR A 163 55.65 -11.83 26.23
CA THR A 163 56.65 -10.85 25.68
C THR A 163 57.18 -10.99 24.22
N ARG A 164 57.54 -9.95 23.44
CA ARG A 164 57.30 -8.46 23.43
C ARG A 164 57.46 -7.90 21.96
N PRO A 165 57.75 -6.62 21.58
CA PRO A 165 57.06 -5.99 20.43
C PRO A 165 57.91 -5.46 19.24
N ASN A 166 57.21 -4.98 18.20
CA ASN A 166 57.58 -3.96 17.19
C ASN A 166 58.88 -4.08 16.35
N ARG A 167 58.72 -4.11 15.01
CA ARG A 167 59.39 -3.16 14.08
C ARG A 167 58.73 -3.11 12.69
N LEU A 168 59.14 -2.13 11.87
CA LEU A 168 58.51 -1.70 10.60
C LEU A 168 59.40 -1.98 9.37
N ALA A 169 58.78 -2.36 8.25
CA ALA A 169 59.18 -2.09 6.86
C ALA A 169 57.91 -2.26 5.98
N LEU A 170 57.40 -1.30 5.18
CA LEU A 170 57.93 -0.43 4.10
C LEU A 170 58.08 -1.10 2.72
N ASN A 171 57.02 -0.95 1.90
CA ASN A 171 56.97 -0.91 0.43
C ASN A 171 57.31 -2.23 -0.34
N PHE A 172 56.66 -2.59 -1.45
CA PHE A 172 56.50 -1.79 -2.67
C PHE A 172 55.28 -2.15 -3.55
N PHE A 173 54.63 -1.12 -4.11
CA PHE A 173 53.70 -1.00 -5.27
C PHE A 173 52.92 -2.19 -5.88
N GLY A 174 51.61 -1.95 -6.10
CA GLY A 174 50.78 -2.59 -7.14
C GLY A 174 49.31 -2.80 -6.72
N GLY A 175 48.28 -2.15 -7.30
CA GLY A 175 48.31 -1.15 -8.37
C GLY A 175 46.95 -0.90 -9.06
N ARG A 176 45.84 -0.70 -8.33
CA ARG A 176 44.53 -0.38 -8.93
C ARG A 176 43.75 0.62 -8.08
N ALA A 177 43.70 1.88 -8.52
CA ALA A 177 42.99 2.95 -7.81
C ALA A 177 41.48 2.85 -8.03
N THR A 178 40.71 2.81 -6.94
CA THR A 178 39.29 3.17 -6.95
C THR A 178 39.16 4.70 -6.87
N PRO A 179 38.27 5.35 -7.64
CA PRO A 179 38.02 6.77 -7.47
C PRO A 179 37.34 7.04 -6.12
N PRO A 180 37.61 8.18 -5.46
CA PRO A 180 36.95 8.52 -4.21
C PRO A 180 35.43 8.62 -4.42
N GLN A 181 34.66 8.13 -3.44
CA GLN A 181 33.21 8.29 -3.43
C GLN A 181 32.88 9.79 -3.48
N ARG A 182 32.31 10.23 -4.61
CA ARG A 182 31.67 11.54 -4.68
C ARG A 182 30.44 11.50 -3.78
N THR A 183 30.41 12.35 -2.77
CA THR A 183 29.16 12.72 -2.09
C THR A 183 28.16 13.16 -3.16
N PRO A 184 26.91 12.67 -3.15
CA PRO A 184 25.93 13.04 -4.16
C PRO A 184 25.47 14.48 -3.95
N THR A 185 26.18 15.42 -4.57
CA THR A 185 25.63 16.75 -4.90
C THR A 185 24.34 16.54 -5.71
N PRO A 186 23.22 17.21 -5.37
CA PRO A 186 21.93 16.90 -5.96
C PRO A 186 21.92 17.17 -7.46
N THR A 187 21.68 16.12 -8.26
CA THR A 187 21.48 16.24 -9.70
C THR A 187 20.20 17.01 -9.96
N SER A 188 20.30 18.13 -10.66
CA SER A 188 19.14 18.89 -11.13
C SER A 188 18.22 18.01 -12.00
N GLY A 189 16.91 18.07 -11.76
CA GLY A 189 15.88 17.45 -12.61
C GLY A 189 15.16 16.23 -12.04
N ALA A 190 15.61 15.65 -10.92
CA ALA A 190 14.86 14.58 -10.26
C ALA A 190 13.73 15.15 -9.39
N GLU A 191 12.52 15.30 -9.95
CA GLU A 191 11.32 15.53 -9.14
C GLU A 191 11.11 14.35 -8.19
N LEU A 192 11.13 14.62 -6.88
CA LEU A 192 10.76 13.64 -5.86
C LEU A 192 9.28 13.28 -6.04
N GLN A 193 9.00 12.04 -6.47
CA GLN A 193 7.62 11.59 -6.53
C GLN A 193 7.03 11.50 -5.10
N PRO A 194 5.83 12.04 -4.87
CA PRO A 194 5.16 11.96 -3.58
C PRO A 194 4.86 10.51 -3.21
N ILE A 195 5.13 10.14 -1.96
CA ILE A 195 4.72 8.87 -1.39
C ILE A 195 3.28 9.03 -0.91
N TYR A 196 2.38 8.17 -1.40
CA TYR A 196 0.95 8.24 -1.09
C TYR A 196 0.56 7.16 -0.06
N GLU A 197 -0.17 7.56 0.97
CA GLU A 197 -0.69 6.67 2.02
C GLU A 197 -2.22 6.82 2.10
N ALA A 198 -2.95 5.71 2.25
CA ALA A 198 -4.42 5.69 2.36
C ALA A 198 -4.92 4.39 3.00
N GLU A 199 -6.16 4.40 3.47
CA GLU A 199 -6.84 3.23 4.07
C GLU A 199 -7.14 2.11 3.07
N SER A 200 -7.09 2.39 1.75
CA SER A 200 -7.29 1.41 0.69
C SER A 200 -6.33 1.62 -0.49
N PRO A 201 -5.70 0.54 -1.01
CA PRO A 201 -4.81 0.63 -2.16
C PRO A 201 -5.53 1.03 -3.45
N ASP A 202 -6.86 0.83 -3.55
CA ASP A 202 -7.66 1.35 -4.67
C ASP A 202 -7.61 2.88 -4.73
N GLU A 203 -7.43 3.58 -3.60
CA GLU A 203 -7.30 5.05 -3.62
C GLU A 203 -5.92 5.50 -4.09
N ILE A 204 -4.86 4.83 -3.63
CA ILE A 204 -3.48 5.08 -4.06
C ILE A 204 -3.35 4.90 -5.57
N ALA A 205 -3.95 3.83 -6.12
CA ALA A 205 -3.99 3.56 -7.55
C ALA A 205 -4.66 4.69 -8.37
N LEU A 206 -5.69 5.34 -7.82
CA LEU A 206 -6.39 6.45 -8.48
C LEU A 206 -5.56 7.75 -8.42
N VAL A 207 -4.84 8.03 -7.33
CA VAL A 207 -4.00 9.24 -7.20
C VAL A 207 -2.69 9.11 -7.99
N ASP A 208 -2.07 7.94 -8.04
CA ASP A 208 -0.96 7.64 -8.96
C ASP A 208 -1.40 7.83 -10.43
N ALA A 209 -2.59 7.31 -10.81
CA ALA A 209 -3.15 7.57 -12.12
C ALA A 209 -3.36 9.07 -12.39
N ALA A 210 -3.90 9.83 -11.44
CA ALA A 210 -4.07 11.28 -11.57
C ALA A 210 -2.73 12.00 -11.81
N SER A 211 -1.69 11.62 -11.07
CA SER A 211 -0.35 12.19 -11.18
C SER A 211 0.30 11.90 -12.55
N ARG A 212 -0.08 10.80 -13.21
CA ARG A 212 0.36 10.48 -14.59
C ARG A 212 -0.40 11.27 -15.66
N TYR A 213 -1.61 11.75 -15.36
CA TYR A 213 -2.34 12.75 -16.15
C TYR A 213 -2.00 14.19 -15.70
N GLY A 214 -0.81 14.43 -15.14
CA GLY A 214 -0.31 15.75 -14.72
C GLY A 214 -0.96 16.34 -13.45
N CYS A 215 -2.01 15.72 -12.91
CA CYS A 215 -2.76 16.18 -11.73
C CYS A 215 -2.19 15.54 -10.46
N ARG A 216 -1.09 16.11 -9.96
CA ARG A 216 -0.32 15.56 -8.82
C ARG A 216 -0.80 16.10 -7.48
N LEU A 217 -1.13 15.22 -6.55
CA LEU A 217 -1.43 15.58 -5.17
C LEU A 217 -0.13 15.91 -4.42
N LEU A 218 -0.04 17.11 -3.84
CA LEU A 218 1.14 17.57 -3.06
C LEU A 218 0.91 17.54 -1.55
N ARG A 219 -0.31 17.84 -1.09
CA ARG A 219 -0.68 17.85 0.32
C ARG A 219 -2.18 17.62 0.47
N ARG A 220 -2.57 16.86 1.49
CA ARG A 220 -3.94 16.80 2.01
C ARG A 220 -3.96 17.09 3.51
N THR A 221 -4.97 17.81 3.96
CA THR A 221 -5.38 18.02 5.35
C THR A 221 -6.91 17.85 5.43
N PRO A 222 -7.53 17.84 6.63
CA PRO A 222 -8.99 17.81 6.73
C PRO A 222 -9.67 18.97 6.01
N ASP A 223 -9.06 20.17 6.04
CA ASP A 223 -9.62 21.41 5.49
C ASP A 223 -9.14 21.80 4.09
N SER A 224 -8.08 21.17 3.55
CA SER A 224 -7.59 21.52 2.20
C SER A 224 -6.83 20.42 1.44
N VAL A 225 -6.86 20.52 0.12
CA VAL A 225 -6.16 19.65 -0.84
C VAL A 225 -5.35 20.53 -1.78
N VAL A 226 -4.04 20.32 -1.83
CA VAL A 226 -3.11 21.04 -2.73
C VAL A 226 -2.72 20.13 -3.88
N LEU A 227 -2.99 20.58 -5.11
CA LEU A 227 -2.64 19.90 -6.35
C LEU A 227 -1.61 20.72 -7.14
N THR A 228 -0.77 20.04 -7.91
CA THR A 228 -0.17 20.58 -9.14
C THR A 228 -1.07 20.18 -10.30
N LEU A 229 -1.41 21.12 -11.17
CA LEU A 229 -2.25 20.92 -12.34
C LEU A 229 -1.47 21.29 -13.62
N PRO A 230 -1.72 20.60 -14.76
CA PRO A 230 -1.13 20.99 -16.04
C PRO A 230 -1.62 22.39 -16.44
N GLY A 231 -0.69 23.28 -16.80
CA GLY A 231 -0.98 24.67 -17.20
C GLY A 231 -1.38 25.62 -16.07
N GLU A 232 -2.25 25.20 -15.14
CA GLU A 232 -2.77 26.04 -14.05
C GLU A 232 -1.81 26.16 -12.84
N GLY A 233 -0.83 25.25 -12.70
CA GLY A 233 0.17 25.30 -11.64
C GLY A 233 -0.32 24.77 -10.29
N LEU A 234 0.05 25.43 -9.18
CA LEU A 234 -0.30 24.98 -7.83
C LEU A 234 -1.65 25.59 -7.39
N ILE A 235 -2.63 24.73 -7.10
CA ILE A 235 -3.96 25.13 -6.61
C ILE A 235 -4.27 24.45 -5.27
N GLU A 236 -4.69 25.25 -4.28
CA GLU A 236 -5.21 24.77 -2.99
C GLU A 236 -6.74 24.86 -2.96
N PHE A 237 -7.41 23.72 -3.04
CA PHE A 237 -8.84 23.59 -2.83
C PHE A 237 -9.15 23.54 -1.34
N ARG A 238 -10.17 24.27 -0.90
CA ARG A 238 -10.71 24.10 0.46
C ARG A 238 -11.65 22.90 0.47
N VAL A 239 -11.41 21.95 1.36
CA VAL A 239 -12.38 20.89 1.67
C VAL A 239 -13.46 21.51 2.55
N LEU A 240 -14.73 21.30 2.18
CA LEU A 240 -15.87 21.76 2.98
C LEU A 240 -16.45 20.63 3.82
N HIS A 241 -16.69 19.46 3.21
CA HIS A 241 -17.13 18.23 3.88
C HIS A 241 -16.51 17.00 3.21
N VAL A 242 -16.20 15.98 3.99
CA VAL A 242 -15.90 14.62 3.52
C VAL A 242 -16.99 13.70 4.02
N LEU A 243 -17.63 12.98 3.10
CA LEU A 243 -18.56 11.90 3.41
C LEU A 243 -17.80 10.58 3.18
N PRO A 244 -17.25 9.94 4.23
CA PRO A 244 -16.38 8.76 4.10
C PRO A 244 -17.12 7.59 3.45
N PHE A 245 -16.39 6.60 2.91
CA PHE A 245 -17.03 5.44 2.29
C PHE A 245 -17.89 4.67 3.31
N ASP A 246 -19.12 4.34 2.91
CA ASP A 246 -20.00 3.43 3.65
C ASP A 246 -20.45 2.26 2.76
N SER A 247 -20.64 1.11 3.40
CA SER A 247 -21.00 -0.17 2.80
C SER A 247 -22.46 -0.29 2.35
N VAL A 248 -23.38 0.47 2.95
CA VAL A 248 -24.80 0.47 2.55
C VAL A 248 -24.98 1.29 1.27
N ARG A 249 -24.52 2.55 1.29
CA ARG A 249 -24.64 3.51 0.19
C ARG A 249 -23.62 3.31 -0.93
N LYS A 250 -22.53 2.55 -0.67
CA LYS A 250 -21.50 2.09 -1.62
C LYS A 250 -20.78 3.19 -2.41
N ARG A 251 -20.64 4.37 -1.79
CA ARG A 251 -20.01 5.57 -2.36
C ARG A 251 -19.31 6.44 -1.32
N MET A 252 -18.20 7.07 -1.71
CA MET A 252 -17.53 8.17 -1.01
C MET A 252 -17.84 9.47 -1.74
N SER A 253 -18.02 10.58 -1.00
CA SER A 253 -18.14 11.90 -1.60
C SER A 253 -17.29 12.94 -0.87
N VAL A 254 -16.87 13.99 -1.59
CA VAL A 254 -16.15 15.14 -1.04
C VAL A 254 -16.75 16.41 -1.62
N VAL A 255 -17.07 17.39 -0.77
CA VAL A 255 -17.42 18.75 -1.20
C VAL A 255 -16.18 19.63 -1.11
N LEU A 256 -15.80 20.22 -2.24
CA LEU A 256 -14.71 21.19 -2.33
C LEU A 256 -15.23 22.59 -2.67
N GLN A 257 -14.50 23.60 -2.22
CA GLN A 257 -14.60 24.96 -2.71
C GLN A 257 -13.34 25.34 -3.49
N HIS A 258 -13.54 25.84 -4.72
CA HIS A 258 -12.46 26.35 -5.57
C HIS A 258 -11.90 27.68 -5.02
N PRO A 259 -10.57 27.88 -4.91
CA PRO A 259 -10.00 29.05 -4.26
C PRO A 259 -10.33 30.37 -4.95
N LEU A 260 -10.26 30.41 -6.29
CA LEU A 260 -10.56 31.61 -7.08
C LEU A 260 -12.07 31.83 -7.27
N THR A 261 -12.76 30.94 -8.00
CA THR A 261 -14.18 31.09 -8.38
C THR A 261 -15.18 30.95 -7.23
N LYS A 262 -14.75 30.52 -6.04
CA LYS A 262 -15.55 30.18 -4.84
C LYS A 262 -16.63 29.11 -5.04
N GLN A 263 -16.78 28.55 -6.24
CA GLN A 263 -17.76 27.52 -6.57
C GLN A 263 -17.59 26.28 -5.68
N LYS A 264 -18.73 25.80 -5.18
CA LYS A 264 -18.85 24.55 -4.40
C LYS A 264 -19.10 23.39 -5.37
N VAL A 265 -18.27 22.35 -5.30
CA VAL A 265 -18.37 21.16 -6.16
C VAL A 265 -18.40 19.91 -5.28
N LEU A 266 -19.49 19.14 -5.39
CA LEU A 266 -19.58 17.78 -4.89
C LEU A 266 -18.93 16.85 -5.91
N TYR A 267 -17.89 16.13 -5.50
CA TYR A 267 -17.34 14.97 -6.20
C TYR A 267 -17.78 13.69 -5.49
N CYS A 268 -18.06 12.64 -6.25
CA CYS A 268 -18.53 11.35 -5.74
C CYS A 268 -17.90 10.19 -6.53
N LYS A 269 -17.46 9.13 -5.84
CA LYS A 269 -17.01 7.85 -6.43
C LYS A 269 -17.66 6.67 -5.72
N GLY A 270 -17.87 5.57 -6.42
CA GLY A 270 -18.53 4.40 -5.84
C GLY A 270 -18.92 3.35 -6.88
N ALA A 271 -19.76 2.41 -6.47
CA ALA A 271 -20.32 1.42 -7.40
C ALA A 271 -21.16 2.10 -8.50
N ASP A 272 -21.17 1.51 -9.69
CA ASP A 272 -21.97 1.99 -10.83
C ASP A 272 -23.47 1.98 -10.50
N SER A 273 -23.95 0.87 -9.94
CA SER A 273 -25.29 0.70 -9.35
C SER A 273 -25.66 1.69 -8.25
N ALA A 274 -24.67 2.34 -7.60
CA ALA A 274 -24.89 3.31 -6.52
C ALA A 274 -24.81 4.79 -6.97
N ILE A 275 -24.34 5.05 -8.20
CA ILE A 275 -24.16 6.41 -8.74
C ILE A 275 -25.05 6.66 -9.96
N ILE A 276 -25.20 5.68 -10.85
CA ILE A 276 -25.95 5.86 -12.11
C ILE A 276 -27.44 6.19 -11.87
N PRO A 277 -28.14 5.61 -10.87
CA PRO A 277 -29.50 6.03 -10.50
C PRO A 277 -29.60 7.46 -9.93
N LEU A 278 -28.49 8.06 -9.49
CA LEU A 278 -28.43 9.41 -8.93
C LEU A 278 -28.00 10.47 -9.96
N LEU A 279 -27.79 10.09 -11.22
CA LEU A 279 -27.51 11.03 -12.29
C LEU A 279 -28.79 11.81 -12.64
N ALA A 280 -28.65 13.13 -12.81
CA ALA A 280 -29.76 13.96 -13.27
C ALA A 280 -30.28 13.49 -14.64
N SER A 281 -31.60 13.52 -14.82
CA SER A 281 -32.29 13.08 -16.04
C SER A 281 -31.60 13.65 -17.30
N PRO A 282 -31.31 12.82 -18.32
CA PRO A 282 -30.59 13.26 -19.50
C PRO A 282 -31.41 14.29 -20.27
N ARG A 283 -30.89 15.53 -20.34
CA ARG A 283 -31.51 16.64 -21.08
C ARG A 283 -31.58 16.33 -22.58
N ASP A 284 -30.52 15.71 -23.09
CA ASP A 284 -30.27 15.50 -24.51
C ASP A 284 -30.00 14.02 -24.82
N LYS A 285 -30.31 13.62 -26.06
CA LYS A 285 -30.00 12.26 -26.57
C LYS A 285 -28.51 11.93 -26.47
N GLU A 286 -27.63 12.93 -26.58
CA GLU A 286 -26.18 12.74 -26.41
C GLU A 286 -25.83 12.32 -24.98
N MET A 287 -26.40 12.97 -23.96
CA MET A 287 -26.18 12.61 -22.56
C MET A 287 -26.65 11.17 -22.29
N GLN A 288 -27.80 10.77 -22.85
CA GLN A 288 -28.30 9.40 -22.76
C GLN A 288 -27.37 8.39 -23.45
N GLN A 289 -26.82 8.73 -24.62
CA GLN A 289 -25.81 7.90 -25.29
C GLN A 289 -24.50 7.79 -24.49
N VAL A 290 -24.04 8.89 -23.86
CA VAL A 290 -22.85 8.90 -23.00
C VAL A 290 -23.02 7.96 -21.81
N ILE A 291 -24.16 8.03 -21.11
CA ILE A 291 -24.48 7.13 -19.99
C ILE A 291 -24.52 5.68 -20.48
N HIS A 292 -25.18 5.41 -21.61
CA HIS A 292 -25.27 4.05 -22.16
C HIS A 292 -23.90 3.46 -22.56
N ARG A 293 -23.07 4.23 -23.29
CA ARG A 293 -21.69 3.84 -23.64
C ARG A 293 -20.83 3.63 -22.40
N THR A 294 -21.01 4.46 -21.37
CA THR A 294 -20.32 4.32 -20.08
C THR A 294 -20.65 2.98 -19.42
N GLN A 295 -21.94 2.62 -19.28
CA GLN A 295 -22.34 1.32 -18.72
C GLN A 295 -21.82 0.14 -19.56
N GLN A 296 -21.85 0.24 -20.90
CA GLN A 296 -21.27 -0.80 -21.77
C GLN A 296 -19.77 -0.99 -21.51
N CYS A 297 -19.01 0.10 -21.31
CA CYS A 297 -17.58 0.04 -20.99
C CYS A 297 -17.33 -0.54 -19.59
N LEU A 298 -18.08 -0.11 -18.57
CA LEU A 298 -18.01 -0.67 -17.21
C LEU A 298 -18.29 -2.19 -17.23
N ASN A 299 -19.37 -2.63 -17.88
CA ASN A 299 -19.68 -4.05 -18.06
C ASN A 299 -18.56 -4.83 -18.78
N ARG A 300 -17.87 -4.19 -19.74
CA ARG A 300 -16.70 -4.75 -20.44
C ARG A 300 -15.44 -4.80 -19.58
N TYR A 301 -15.32 -3.94 -18.57
CA TYR A 301 -14.19 -3.95 -17.63
C TYR A 301 -14.40 -5.02 -16.54
N SER A 302 -15.61 -5.12 -15.96
CA SER A 302 -15.95 -6.17 -14.99
C SER A 302 -15.78 -7.58 -15.58
N LYS A 303 -16.17 -7.79 -16.84
CA LYS A 303 -15.93 -9.04 -17.60
C LYS A 303 -14.45 -9.38 -17.84
N LYS A 304 -13.52 -8.46 -17.54
CA LYS A 304 -12.06 -8.66 -17.59
C LYS A 304 -11.42 -8.78 -16.20
N GLY A 305 -12.22 -8.93 -15.14
CA GLY A 305 -11.73 -9.01 -13.76
C GLY A 305 -11.25 -7.67 -13.18
N LEU A 306 -11.48 -6.54 -13.87
CA LEU A 306 -11.13 -5.23 -13.33
C LEU A 306 -12.15 -4.81 -12.27
N ARG A 307 -11.67 -4.28 -11.14
CA ARG A 307 -12.52 -3.50 -10.23
C ARG A 307 -12.99 -2.25 -10.97
N VAL A 308 -14.28 -1.94 -10.87
CA VAL A 308 -14.90 -0.78 -11.53
C VAL A 308 -15.46 0.18 -10.49
N LEU A 309 -15.30 1.47 -10.77
CA LEU A 309 -15.94 2.56 -10.03
C LEU A 309 -16.57 3.52 -11.05
N CYS A 310 -17.75 4.02 -10.72
CA CYS A 310 -18.31 5.20 -11.38
C CYS A 310 -17.86 6.46 -10.62
N MET A 311 -17.81 7.59 -11.32
CA MET A 311 -17.50 8.89 -10.75
C MET A 311 -18.46 9.94 -11.30
N ALA A 312 -18.99 10.78 -10.42
CA ALA A 312 -19.92 11.85 -10.75
C ALA A 312 -19.50 13.15 -10.06
N LYS A 313 -19.93 14.30 -10.62
CA LYS A 313 -19.78 15.60 -9.98
C LYS A 313 -21.03 16.47 -10.15
N LYS A 314 -21.34 17.27 -9.13
CA LYS A 314 -22.45 18.22 -9.10
C LYS A 314 -21.95 19.58 -8.63
N LEU A 315 -22.25 20.63 -9.38
CA LEU A 315 -22.11 22.02 -8.91
C LEU A 315 -23.22 22.28 -7.89
N LEU A 316 -22.87 22.85 -6.74
CA LEU A 316 -23.82 23.25 -5.70
C LEU A 316 -23.98 24.77 -5.72
N SER A 317 -25.20 25.27 -5.57
CA SER A 317 -25.41 26.68 -5.24
C SER A 317 -25.00 26.95 -3.80
N ASP A 318 -24.78 28.22 -3.46
CA ASP A 318 -24.40 28.58 -2.10
C ASP A 318 -25.53 28.33 -1.09
N GLU A 319 -26.79 28.59 -1.46
CA GLU A 319 -27.96 28.32 -0.62
C GLU A 319 -28.19 26.81 -0.45
N GLY A 320 -28.18 26.04 -1.56
CA GLY A 320 -28.49 24.61 -1.53
C GLY A 320 -27.43 23.76 -0.83
N TYR A 321 -26.19 24.27 -0.69
CA TYR A 321 -25.20 23.69 0.20
C TYR A 321 -25.48 24.03 1.68
N GLU A 322 -25.90 25.25 1.99
CA GLU A 322 -26.14 25.67 3.38
C GLU A 322 -27.41 25.05 3.95
N GLU A 323 -28.47 24.89 3.13
CA GLU A 323 -29.67 24.12 3.47
C GLU A 323 -29.32 22.66 3.81
N TRP A 324 -28.59 21.98 2.92
CA TRP A 324 -28.09 20.62 3.16
C TRP A 324 -27.22 20.54 4.42
N LEU A 325 -26.36 21.55 4.66
CA LEU A 325 -25.49 21.59 5.83
C LEU A 325 -26.28 21.75 7.14
N GLN A 326 -27.38 22.50 7.13
CA GLN A 326 -28.28 22.61 8.29
C GLN A 326 -29.01 21.29 8.56
N GLN A 327 -29.49 20.61 7.52
CA GLN A 327 -30.11 19.30 7.61
C GLN A 327 -29.12 18.24 8.13
N HIS A 328 -27.91 18.17 7.58
CA HIS A 328 -26.85 17.24 8.01
C HIS A 328 -26.49 17.41 9.49
N LYS A 329 -26.25 18.66 9.93
CA LYS A 329 -25.96 18.96 11.35
C LYS A 329 -27.10 18.56 12.28
N ALA A 330 -28.35 18.73 11.86
CA ALA A 330 -29.50 18.31 12.67
C ALA A 330 -29.53 16.78 12.84
N CYS A 331 -29.26 16.02 11.77
CA CYS A 331 -29.17 14.56 11.82
C CYS A 331 -27.97 14.06 12.65
N GLU A 332 -26.83 14.75 12.60
CA GLU A 332 -25.65 14.43 13.43
C GLU A 332 -25.90 14.61 14.94
N ILE A 333 -26.82 15.49 15.31
CA ILE A 333 -27.20 15.75 16.72
C ILE A 333 -28.29 14.76 17.20
N SER A 334 -29.08 14.15 16.31
CA SER A 334 -30.17 13.24 16.69
C SER A 334 -29.67 11.81 17.00
N VAL A 335 -29.15 11.61 18.20
CA VAL A 335 -28.49 10.36 18.67
C VAL A 335 -29.29 9.06 18.44
N ALA A 336 -30.63 9.11 18.41
CA ALA A 336 -31.46 7.89 18.30
C ALA A 336 -31.43 7.21 16.92
N ASP A 337 -31.46 7.99 15.83
CA ASP A 337 -31.61 7.48 14.46
C ASP A 337 -30.54 8.05 13.50
N ALA A 338 -29.42 8.55 14.06
CA ALA A 338 -28.43 9.35 13.33
C ALA A 338 -27.92 8.69 12.05
N ASP A 339 -27.66 7.38 12.07
CA ASP A 339 -27.02 6.69 10.95
C ASP A 339 -27.98 6.31 9.82
N GLU A 340 -29.28 6.17 10.08
CA GLU A 340 -30.29 6.06 9.02
C GLU A 340 -30.54 7.44 8.39
N LYS A 341 -30.70 8.49 9.22
CA LYS A 341 -30.92 9.89 8.77
C LYS A 341 -29.68 10.56 8.16
N ARG A 342 -28.53 9.88 8.15
CA ARG A 342 -27.31 10.23 7.39
C ARG A 342 -27.23 9.54 6.01
N GLN A 343 -28.11 8.57 5.73
CA GLN A 343 -28.11 7.79 4.48
C GLN A 343 -29.16 8.25 3.46
N GLU A 344 -30.29 8.80 3.94
CA GLU A 344 -31.34 9.44 3.13
C GLU A 344 -30.85 10.73 2.43
#